data_AF-A0ABD2QWY9-F1
#
_entry.id   AF-A0ABD2QWY9-F1
#
_cell.length_a   1.000
_cell.length_b   1.000
_cell.length_c   1.000
_cell.angle_alpha   90.00
_cell.angle_beta   90.00
_cell.angle_gamma   90.00
#
_symmetry.space_group_name_H-M   'P 1'
#
loop_
_entity.id
_entity.type
_entity.pdbx_description
1 polymer ?
#
loop_
_entity_poly.entity_id
_entity_poly.type
_entity_poly.pdbx_seq_one_letter_code
_entity_poly.pdbx_strand_id
1 'polypeptide(L)'
;MSTGNADGIGNVRKEELYLASIMLKVPQKQVKVLDHPDLQDGFGKSWNSKLLSKIIKEEIVNCAIDLVITFDNYGVSGHCNHHDVHQGVWKTLMSWTLFC
;
A
#
# COMPACT_ATOMS: atom_id res chain seq x y z
N MET A 1 -2.30 -0.23 1.98
CA MET A 1 -1.24 -0.64 2.92
C MET A 1 -1.62 -0.15 4.31
N SER A 2 -1.38 -0.95 5.36
CA SER A 2 -1.80 -0.77 6.78
C SER A 2 -3.31 -0.57 7.04
N THR A 3 -3.71 -0.66 8.32
CA THR A 3 -5.06 -0.40 8.83
C THR A 3 -5.28 1.04 9.29
N GLY A 4 -4.26 1.90 9.27
CA GLY A 4 -4.35 3.28 9.76
C GLY A 4 -4.40 3.38 11.29
N ASN A 5 -3.77 2.43 12.01
CA ASN A 5 -3.98 2.23 13.45
C ASN A 5 -3.03 3.02 14.36
N ALA A 6 -2.30 4.03 13.85
CA ALA A 6 -1.38 4.83 14.67
C ALA A 6 -2.02 5.40 15.96
N ASP A 7 -3.31 5.77 15.89
CA ASP A 7 -4.09 6.33 17.00
C ASP A 7 -4.97 5.28 17.72
N GLY A 8 -4.83 3.99 17.40
CA GLY A 8 -5.63 2.90 17.99
C GLY A 8 -7.04 2.75 17.44
N ILE A 9 -7.39 3.47 16.36
CA ILE A 9 -8.73 3.48 15.73
C ILE A 9 -8.77 2.81 14.35
N GLY A 10 -7.84 1.91 14.05
CA GLY A 10 -7.70 1.28 12.73
C GLY A 10 -8.95 0.52 12.27
N ASN A 11 -9.72 -0.06 13.19
CA ASN A 11 -11.00 -0.70 12.86
C ASN A 11 -12.01 0.31 12.30
N VAL A 12 -12.12 1.49 12.91
CA VAL A 12 -12.99 2.57 12.43
C VAL A 12 -12.53 3.04 11.05
N ARG A 13 -11.23 3.29 10.87
CA ARG A 13 -10.69 3.77 9.58
C ARG A 13 -10.81 2.75 8.46
N LYS A 14 -10.74 1.46 8.78
CA LYS A 14 -11.01 0.37 7.84
C LYS A 14 -12.46 0.39 7.35
N GLU A 15 -13.41 0.61 8.26
CA GLU A 15 -14.83 0.78 7.91
C GLU A 15 -15.06 2.03 7.05
N GLU A 16 -14.46 3.17 7.43
CA GLU A 16 -14.50 4.41 6.65
C GLU A 16 -13.97 4.19 5.21
N LEU A 17 -12.86 3.46 5.06
CA LEU A 17 -12.30 3.14 3.75
C LEU A 17 -13.28 2.29 2.91
N TYR A 18 -13.94 1.30 3.51
CA TYR A 18 -14.93 0.49 2.81
C TYR A 18 -16.17 1.29 2.40
N LEU A 19 -16.63 2.23 3.23
CA LEU A 19 -17.73 3.12 2.87
C LEU A 19 -17.33 4.07 1.73
N ALA A 20 -16.11 4.62 1.78
CA ALA A 20 -15.56 5.44 0.69
C ALA A 20 -15.46 4.64 -0.62
N SER A 21 -15.06 3.37 -0.57
CA SER A 21 -14.97 2.52 -1.76
C SER A 21 -16.35 2.29 -2.39
N ILE A 22 -17.39 2.10 -1.59
CA ILE A 22 -18.77 1.98 -2.07
C ILE A 22 -19.19 3.26 -2.81
N MET A 23 -18.91 4.43 -2.22
CA MET A 23 -19.24 5.72 -2.83
C MET A 23 -18.53 5.88 -4.19
N LEU A 24 -17.25 5.52 -4.27
CA LEU A 24 -16.44 5.55 -5.48
C LEU A 24 -16.74 4.40 -6.47
N LYS A 25 -17.74 3.56 -6.18
CA LYS A 25 -18.14 2.39 -6.99
C LYS A 25 -17.01 1.37 -7.19
N VAL A 26 -16.09 1.28 -6.23
CA VAL A 26 -15.05 0.24 -6.17
C VAL A 26 -15.60 -0.97 -5.41
N PRO A 27 -15.70 -2.16 -6.04
CA PRO A 27 -16.17 -3.37 -5.39
C PRO A 27 -15.35 -3.70 -4.15
N GLN A 28 -16.02 -3.95 -3.01
CA GLN A 28 -15.32 -4.24 -1.75
C GLN A 28 -14.36 -5.44 -1.84
N LYS A 29 -14.68 -6.46 -2.65
CA LYS A 29 -13.80 -7.61 -2.91
C LYS A 29 -12.46 -7.24 -3.57
N GLN A 30 -12.35 -6.04 -4.15
CA GLN A 30 -11.12 -5.49 -4.74
C GLN A 30 -10.41 -4.51 -3.79
N VAL A 31 -10.92 -4.30 -2.58
CA VAL A 31 -10.29 -3.46 -1.55
C VAL A 31 -9.58 -4.35 -0.55
N LYS A 32 -8.25 -4.25 -0.53
CA LYS A 32 -7.41 -4.99 0.43
C LYS A 32 -6.73 -4.04 1.40
N VAL A 33 -7.03 -4.24 2.68
CA VAL A 33 -6.37 -3.57 3.81
C VAL A 33 -5.44 -4.58 4.45
N LEU A 34 -4.17 -4.22 4.61
CA LEU A 34 -3.17 -5.09 5.20
C LEU A 34 -3.04 -4.79 6.68
N ASP A 35 -3.08 -5.83 7.51
CA ASP A 35 -2.67 -5.75 8.90
C ASP A 35 -1.44 -6.64 9.07
N HIS A 36 -0.27 -6.02 8.97
CA HIS A 36 1.01 -6.72 9.03
C HIS A 36 1.87 -6.10 10.13
N PRO A 37 2.48 -6.89 11.04
CA PRO A 37 3.22 -6.35 12.18
C PRO A 37 4.38 -5.42 11.77
N ASP A 38 5.03 -5.70 10.64
CA ASP A 38 6.13 -4.87 10.13
C ASP A 38 5.68 -3.66 9.28
N LEU A 39 4.38 -3.47 9.06
CA LEU A 39 3.81 -2.38 8.23
C LEU A 39 2.81 -1.52 9.02
N GLN A 40 3.03 -1.32 10.31
CA GLN A 40 2.22 -0.44 11.14
C GLN A 40 2.51 1.03 10.78
N ASP A 41 1.47 1.83 10.59
CA ASP A 41 1.59 3.25 10.22
C ASP A 41 1.96 4.14 11.40
N GLY A 42 2.45 5.34 11.08
CA GLY A 42 2.71 6.41 12.02
C GLY A 42 3.99 7.17 11.72
N PHE A 43 4.17 8.32 12.39
CA PHE A 43 5.39 9.10 12.26
C PHE A 43 6.61 8.32 12.74
N GLY A 44 7.67 8.30 11.92
CA GLY A 44 8.91 7.57 12.21
C GLY A 44 8.83 6.05 12.05
N LYS A 45 7.69 5.50 11.61
CA LYS A 45 7.53 4.06 11.38
C LYS A 45 7.93 3.69 9.95
N SER A 46 9.22 3.57 9.66
CA SER A 46 9.66 3.20 8.31
C SER A 46 9.27 1.76 7.96
N TRP A 47 8.86 1.54 6.71
CA TRP A 47 8.47 0.23 6.18
C TRP A 47 9.56 -0.36 5.29
N ASN A 48 9.78 -1.67 5.41
CA ASN A 48 10.81 -2.34 4.61
C ASN A 48 10.41 -2.45 3.14
N SER A 49 11.15 -1.76 2.25
CA SER A 49 10.84 -1.74 0.82
C SER A 49 10.93 -3.12 0.12
N LYS A 50 11.71 -4.07 0.64
CA LYS A 50 11.75 -5.44 0.10
C LYS A 50 10.47 -6.21 0.45
N LEU A 51 9.99 -6.07 1.69
CA LEU A 51 8.71 -6.66 2.11
C LEU A 51 7.54 -6.07 1.30
N LEU A 52 7.49 -4.74 1.18
CA LEU A 52 6.51 -4.05 0.34
C LEU A 52 6.56 -4.57 -1.09
N SER A 53 7.75 -4.65 -1.69
CA SER A 53 7.92 -5.13 -3.05
C SER A 53 7.43 -6.57 -3.25
N LYS A 54 7.71 -7.45 -2.29
CA LYS A 54 7.20 -8.84 -2.31
C LYS A 54 5.67 -8.85 -2.32
N ILE A 55 5.03 -8.16 -1.38
CA ILE A 55 3.57 -8.12 -1.25
C ILE A 55 2.94 -7.52 -2.53
N ILE A 56 3.46 -6.40 -3.00
CA ILE A 56 2.93 -5.73 -4.20
C ILE A 56 3.07 -6.64 -5.43
N LYS A 57 4.21 -7.32 -5.59
CA LYS A 57 4.41 -8.27 -6.70
C LYS A 57 3.41 -9.42 -6.65
N GLU A 58 3.15 -9.97 -5.47
CA GLU A 58 2.15 -11.02 -5.27
C GLU A 58 0.74 -10.54 -5.67
N GLU A 59 0.33 -9.33 -5.26
CA GLU A 59 -0.97 -8.76 -5.65
C GLU A 59 -1.07 -8.52 -7.17
N ILE A 60 -0.01 -7.97 -7.79
CA ILE A 60 0.02 -7.72 -9.23
C ILE A 60 -0.21 -9.02 -10.01
N VAL A 61 0.50 -10.09 -9.65
CA VAL A 61 0.36 -11.39 -10.31
C VAL A 61 -1.01 -12.01 -10.04
N ASN A 62 -1.47 -12.03 -8.79
CA ASN A 62 -2.73 -12.68 -8.40
C ASN A 62 -3.97 -11.99 -8.98
N CYS A 63 -3.90 -10.67 -9.18
CA CYS A 63 -5.02 -9.87 -9.69
C CYS A 63 -4.86 -9.47 -11.16
N ALA A 64 -3.78 -9.89 -11.84
CA ALA A 64 -3.44 -9.49 -13.21
C ALA A 64 -3.51 -7.96 -13.40
N ILE A 65 -2.77 -7.22 -12.56
CA ILE A 65 -2.80 -5.75 -12.56
C ILE A 65 -1.92 -5.21 -13.70
N ASP A 66 -2.51 -4.43 -14.59
CA ASP A 66 -1.79 -3.78 -15.70
C ASP A 66 -1.22 -2.39 -15.34
N LEU A 67 -1.83 -1.68 -14.39
CA LEU A 67 -1.46 -0.32 -14.03
C LEU A 67 -1.41 -0.15 -12.50
N VAL A 68 -0.30 0.41 -12.02
CA VAL A 68 -0.10 0.76 -10.61
C VAL A 68 0.00 2.28 -10.49
N ILE A 69 -0.85 2.87 -9.65
CA ILE A 69 -0.80 4.29 -9.27
C ILE A 69 -0.36 4.38 -7.81
N THR A 70 0.60 5.24 -7.52
CA THR A 70 1.17 5.39 -6.18
C THR A 70 1.71 6.81 -5.93
N PHE A 71 2.26 7.07 -4.75
CA PHE A 71 2.86 8.35 -4.38
C PHE A 71 4.12 8.66 -5.21
N ASP A 72 4.46 9.95 -5.30
CA ASP A 72 5.75 10.38 -5.82
C ASP A 72 6.92 9.99 -4.88
N ASN A 73 8.15 10.26 -5.31
CA ASN A 73 9.35 9.90 -4.53
C ASN A 73 9.48 10.67 -3.21
N TYR A 74 8.76 11.79 -3.05
CA TYR A 74 8.76 12.61 -1.86
C TYR A 74 7.70 12.15 -0.85
N GLY A 75 6.76 11.30 -1.26
CA GLY A 75 5.67 10.83 -0.41
C GLY A 75 4.59 11.89 -0.19
N VAL A 76 4.40 12.78 -1.19
CA VAL A 76 3.46 13.93 -1.20
C VAL A 76 3.79 15.02 -0.17
N SER A 77 3.76 14.67 1.12
CA SER A 77 4.01 15.57 2.25
C SER A 77 5.30 15.26 3.02
N GLY A 78 6.10 14.30 2.54
CA GLY A 78 7.28 13.81 3.26
C GLY A 78 6.97 12.73 4.30
N HIS A 79 5.75 12.18 4.33
CA HIS A 79 5.41 11.13 5.29
C HIS A 79 6.14 9.83 4.96
N CYS A 80 6.85 9.26 5.94
CA CYS A 80 7.72 8.09 5.74
C CYS A 80 7.00 6.90 5.06
N ASN A 81 5.80 6.53 5.53
CA ASN A 81 5.05 5.43 4.92
C ASN A 81 4.71 5.66 3.45
N HIS A 82 4.48 6.90 3.01
CA HIS A 82 4.21 7.20 1.61
C HIS A 82 5.48 7.04 0.76
N HIS A 83 6.61 7.55 1.26
CA HIS A 83 7.91 7.36 0.63
C HIS A 83 8.25 5.86 0.51
N ASP A 84 8.04 5.08 1.56
CA ASP A 84 8.34 3.65 1.56
C ASP A 84 7.46 2.87 0.57
N VAL A 85 6.18 3.23 0.45
CA VAL A 85 5.29 2.66 -0.58
C VAL A 85 5.81 2.97 -1.99
N HIS A 86 6.22 4.21 -2.26
CA HIS A 86 6.86 4.56 -3.52
C HIS A 86 8.10 3.68 -3.80
N GLN A 87 8.99 3.53 -2.81
CA GLN A 87 10.19 2.70 -2.94
C GLN A 87 9.85 1.22 -3.19
N GLY A 88 8.83 0.69 -2.54
CA GLY A 88 8.34 -0.68 -2.74
C GLY A 88 7.80 -0.91 -4.14
N VAL A 89 6.99 0.02 -4.67
CA VAL A 89 6.48 -0.03 -6.05
C VAL A 89 7.62 0.10 -7.05
N TRP A 90 8.49 1.10 -6.90
CA TRP A 90 9.65 1.32 -7.77
C TRP A 90 10.51 0.06 -7.87
N LYS A 91 10.87 -0.55 -6.74
CA LYS A 91 11.64 -1.78 -6.70
C LYS A 91 10.94 -2.94 -7.40
N THR A 92 9.63 -3.07 -7.23
CA THR A 92 8.84 -4.12 -7.91
C THR A 92 8.94 -3.98 -9.42
N LEU A 93 8.68 -2.78 -9.94
CA LEU A 93 8.67 -2.52 -11.37
C LEU A 93 10.07 -2.63 -12.00
N MET A 94 11.11 -2.11 -11.34
CA MET A 94 12.50 -2.23 -11.81
C MET A 94 13.01 -3.67 -11.80
N SER A 95 12.59 -4.48 -10.82
CA SER A 95 12.93 -5.91 -10.80
C SER A 95 12.25 -6.69 -11.92
N TRP A 96 11.13 -6.20 -12.43
CA TRP A 96 10.33 -6.89 -13.45
C TRP A 96 10.85 -6.63 -14.87
N THR A 97 11.36 -5.42 -15.13
CA THR A 97 11.98 -5.06 -16.41
C THR A 97 13.25 -5.87 -16.72
N LEU A 98 13.84 -6.54 -15.72
CA LEU A 98 15.01 -7.42 -15.90
C LEU A 98 14.64 -8.85 -16.32
N PHE A 99 13.36 -9.23 -16.35
CA PHE A 99 12.90 -10.58 -16.70
C PHE A 99 11.95 -10.61 -17.92
N CYS A 100 11.76 -9.49 -18.61
CA CYS A 100 11.14 -9.39 -19.93
C CYS A 100 12.18 -8.91 -20.93
#